data_AF-A0A368ERM8-F1
#
_entry.id   AF-A0A368ERM8-F1
#
_cell.length_a   1.000
_cell.length_b   1.000
_cell.length_c   1.000
_cell.angle_alpha   90.00
_cell.angle_beta   90.00
_cell.angle_gamma   90.00
#
_symmetry.space_group_name_H-M   'P 1'
#
loop_
_entity.id
_entity.type
_entity.pdbx_description
1 polymer ?
#
loop_
_entity_poly.entity_id
_entity_poly.type
_entity_poly.pdbx_seq_one_letter_code
_entity_poly.pdbx_strand_id
1 'polypeptide(L)'
;MRAVSVDPADLTLADTDATIVHIAEQERERLRAQAADLGGRSALLHFSDAPDAGIEITKAHPGSLPQFITGRSTLLSGLFRDEVALGTARRAAERITTKNVELRTARGIDAVRL
;
A
#
# COMPACT_ATOMS: atom_id res chain seq x y z
N MET A 1 -45.32 -10.95 8.06
CA MET A 1 -44.12 -11.62 8.60
C MET A 1 -42.90 -10.88 8.05
N ARG A 2 -42.07 -10.26 8.90
CA ARG A 2 -40.92 -9.44 8.46
C ARG A 2 -39.75 -10.38 8.16
N ALA A 3 -39.17 -10.32 6.96
CA ALA A 3 -38.01 -11.13 6.62
C ALA A 3 -36.83 -10.73 7.52
N VAL A 4 -36.21 -11.72 8.16
CA VAL A 4 -34.95 -11.53 8.88
C VAL A 4 -33.86 -11.36 7.83
N SER A 5 -33.11 -10.25 7.91
CA SER A 5 -31.91 -10.08 7.11
C SER A 5 -30.84 -11.02 7.63
N VAL A 6 -30.30 -11.87 6.77
CA VAL A 6 -29.21 -12.81 7.11
C VAL A 6 -27.97 -12.34 6.35
N ASP A 7 -26.85 -12.17 7.06
CA ASP A 7 -25.56 -11.91 6.41
C ASP A 7 -24.96 -13.24 5.94
N PRO A 8 -24.35 -13.33 4.74
CA PRO A 8 -23.60 -14.50 4.33
C PRO A 8 -22.58 -15.00 5.36
N ALA A 9 -22.06 -14.11 6.22
CA ALA A 9 -21.16 -14.45 7.31
C ALA A 9 -21.82 -15.25 8.46
N ASP A 10 -23.15 -15.22 8.57
CA ASP A 10 -23.91 -15.92 9.62
C ASP A 10 -24.27 -17.36 9.23
N LEU A 11 -23.95 -17.77 8.00
CA LEU A 11 -24.24 -19.11 7.51
C LEU A 11 -23.32 -20.12 8.21
N THR A 12 -23.92 -21.20 8.72
CA THR A 12 -23.21 -22.30 9.36
C THR A 12 -23.65 -23.63 8.74
N LEU A 13 -22.73 -24.60 8.68
CA LEU A 13 -23.02 -25.97 8.24
C LEU A 13 -22.88 -26.91 9.43
N ALA A 14 -23.75 -27.92 9.50
CA ALA A 14 -23.67 -28.97 10.51
C ALA A 14 -22.56 -29.99 10.21
N ASP A 15 -22.16 -30.09 8.94
CA ASP A 15 -21.03 -30.90 8.49
C ASP A 15 -19.73 -30.10 8.68
N THR A 16 -18.76 -30.69 9.37
CA THR A 16 -17.49 -30.03 9.70
C THR A 16 -16.48 -30.12 8.55
N ASP A 17 -16.70 -31.03 7.60
CA ASP A 17 -15.81 -31.19 6.44
C ASP A 17 -16.22 -30.29 5.27
N ALA A 18 -17.39 -29.65 5.35
CA ALA A 18 -17.90 -28.75 4.33
C ALA A 18 -17.60 -27.28 4.65
N THR A 19 -16.94 -26.57 3.73
CA THR A 19 -16.65 -25.14 3.87
C THR A 19 -17.67 -24.31 3.07
N ILE A 20 -18.31 -23.34 3.73
CA ILE A 20 -19.14 -22.36 3.03
C ILE A 20 -18.23 -21.39 2.28
N VAL A 21 -18.33 -21.42 0.96
CA VAL A 21 -17.68 -20.45 0.09
C VAL A 21 -18.74 -19.64 -0.64
N HIS A 22 -18.43 -18.38 -0.89
CA HIS A 22 -19.29 -17.53 -1.67
C HIS A 22 -19.23 -17.96 -3.16
N ILE A 23 -20.37 -18.08 -3.83
CA ILE A 23 -20.46 -18.63 -5.20
C ILE A 23 -19.55 -17.93 -6.22
N ALA A 24 -19.33 -16.61 -6.05
CA ALA A 24 -18.43 -15.82 -6.89
C ALA A 24 -16.92 -16.01 -6.60
N GLU A 25 -16.51 -16.87 -5.66
CA GLU A 25 -15.09 -16.96 -5.27
C GLU A 25 -14.18 -17.39 -6.42
N GLN A 26 -14.63 -18.35 -7.23
CA GLN A 26 -13.89 -18.78 -8.42
C GLN A 26 -13.70 -17.63 -9.43
N GLU A 27 -14.76 -16.85 -9.69
CA GLU A 27 -14.68 -15.70 -10.58
C GLU A 27 -13.84 -14.56 -10.00
N ARG A 28 -13.87 -14.35 -8.68
CA ARG A 28 -12.98 -13.39 -8.01
C ARG A 28 -11.52 -13.79 -8.11
N GLU A 29 -11.21 -15.07 -7.91
CA GLU A 29 -9.86 -15.61 -8.09
C GLU A 29 -9.37 -15.39 -9.52
N ARG A 30 -10.21 -15.72 -10.51
CA ARG A 30 -9.92 -15.50 -11.93
C ARG A 30 -9.66 -14.03 -12.25
N LEU A 31 -10.51 -13.12 -11.77
CA LEU A 31 -10.35 -11.69 -12.00
C LEU A 31 -9.10 -11.13 -11.30
N ARG A 32 -8.78 -11.58 -10.08
CA ARG A 32 -7.54 -11.20 -9.39
C ARG A 32 -6.30 -11.65 -10.16
N ALA A 33 -6.30 -12.87 -10.69
CA ALA A 33 -5.20 -13.39 -11.51
C ALA A 33 -5.02 -12.58 -12.81
N GLN A 34 -6.11 -12.30 -13.53
CA GLN A 34 -6.06 -11.49 -14.76
C GLN A 34 -5.63 -10.04 -14.48
N ALA A 35 -6.13 -9.43 -13.41
CA ALA A 35 -5.72 -8.10 -13.00
C ALA A 35 -4.23 -8.05 -12.61
N ALA A 36 -3.71 -9.10 -11.97
CA ALA A 36 -2.29 -9.21 -11.64
C ALA A 36 -1.40 -9.34 -12.88
N ASP A 37 -1.87 -10.00 -13.94
CA ASP A 37 -1.16 -10.09 -15.22
C ASP A 37 -1.07 -8.73 -15.93
N LEU A 38 -2.16 -7.97 -15.93
CA LEU A 38 -2.23 -6.63 -16.54
C LEU A 38 -1.48 -5.56 -15.73
N GLY A 39 -1.70 -5.54 -14.42
CA GLY A 39 -1.20 -4.50 -13.51
C GLY A 39 0.11 -4.83 -12.82
N GLY A 40 0.58 -6.07 -12.93
CA GLY A 40 1.64 -6.61 -12.09
C GLY A 40 1.18 -6.78 -10.64
N ARG A 41 2.15 -6.99 -9.75
CA ARG A 41 1.89 -7.16 -8.31
C ARG A 41 1.33 -5.86 -7.71
N SER A 42 0.15 -5.93 -7.08
CA SER A 42 -0.43 -4.79 -6.36
C SER A 42 0.44 -4.42 -5.15
N ALA A 43 1.04 -3.23 -5.19
CA ALA A 43 1.84 -2.71 -4.08
C ALA A 43 1.01 -2.44 -2.82
N LEU A 44 -0.32 -2.29 -2.94
CA LEU A 44 -1.23 -2.09 -1.81
C LEU A 44 -1.50 -3.39 -1.04
N LEU A 45 -1.49 -4.53 -1.73
CA LEU A 45 -1.73 -5.85 -1.13
C LEU A 45 -0.40 -6.54 -0.76
N HIS A 46 0.67 -6.21 -1.46
CA HIS A 46 1.97 -6.87 -1.36
C HIS A 46 3.07 -5.81 -1.20
N PHE A 47 3.08 -5.15 -0.05
CA PHE A 47 4.16 -4.24 0.32
C PHE A 47 5.49 -5.01 0.39
N SER A 48 6.52 -4.45 -0.23
CA SER A 48 7.88 -4.98 -0.15
C SER A 48 8.67 -4.13 0.84
N ASP A 49 9.16 -4.73 1.91
CA ASP A 49 10.01 -4.06 2.91
C ASP A 49 11.48 -3.96 2.44
N ALA A 50 11.68 -3.68 1.15
CA ALA A 50 13.00 -3.34 0.69
C ALA A 50 13.34 -1.96 1.29
N PRO A 51 14.59 -1.70 1.77
CA PRO A 51 15.00 -0.44 2.42
C PRO A 51 14.83 0.83 1.58
N ASP A 52 14.35 0.61 0.38
CA ASP A 52 14.54 1.38 -0.79
C ASP A 52 13.17 1.54 -1.53
N ALA A 53 12.17 0.74 -1.14
CA ALA A 53 10.78 0.83 -1.58
C ALA A 53 9.97 1.92 -0.85
N GLY A 54 10.51 2.51 0.23
CA GLY A 54 9.85 3.53 1.02
C GLY A 54 10.80 4.38 1.86
N ILE A 55 10.27 5.42 2.51
CA ILE A 55 11.00 6.23 3.49
C ILE A 55 10.42 5.89 4.87
N GLU A 56 11.19 5.14 5.66
CA GLU A 56 10.80 4.76 7.02
C GLU A 56 10.95 5.94 7.99
N ILE A 57 9.85 6.35 8.61
CA ILE A 57 9.81 7.55 9.49
C ILE A 57 9.80 7.21 10.99
N THR A 58 9.90 5.93 11.37
CA THR A 58 10.00 5.50 12.78
C THR A 58 11.15 6.18 13.53
N LYS A 59 12.23 6.54 12.83
CA LYS A 59 13.38 7.25 13.41
C LYS A 59 13.39 8.76 13.10
N ALA A 60 12.25 9.31 12.65
CA ALA A 60 12.15 10.73 12.36
C ALA A 60 12.35 11.57 13.63
N HIS A 61 12.95 12.74 13.45
CA HIS A 61 13.25 13.68 14.51
C HIS A 61 11.94 14.25 15.08
N PRO A 62 11.75 14.20 16.41
CA PRO A 62 10.48 14.59 17.03
C PRO A 62 10.14 16.07 16.82
N GLY A 63 11.15 16.94 16.59
CA GLY A 63 10.92 18.36 16.33
C GLY A 63 10.31 18.68 14.95
N SER A 64 10.48 17.81 13.95
CA SER A 64 9.98 18.03 12.59
C SER A 64 8.81 17.12 12.22
N LEU A 65 8.68 15.97 12.89
CA LEU A 65 7.63 14.99 12.63
C LEU A 65 6.21 15.57 12.73
N PRO A 66 5.85 16.41 13.73
CA PRO A 66 4.52 17.02 13.78
C PRO A 66 4.22 17.88 12.56
N GLN A 67 5.21 18.64 12.06
CA GLN A 67 5.04 19.48 10.88
C GLN A 67 4.76 18.63 9.64
N PHE A 68 5.55 17.57 9.47
CA PHE A 68 5.36 16.59 8.40
C PHE A 68 3.97 15.94 8.44
N ILE A 69 3.56 15.41 9.60
CA ILE A 69 2.25 14.75 9.76
C ILE A 69 1.09 15.72 9.49
N THR A 70 1.25 17.01 9.82
CA THR A 70 0.26 18.04 9.50
C THR A 70 0.26 18.49 8.03
N GLY A 71 1.01 17.80 7.16
CA GLY A 71 1.05 18.08 5.72
C GLY A 71 1.88 19.30 5.33
N ARG A 72 2.71 19.85 6.25
CA ARG A 72 3.64 20.92 5.89
C ARG A 72 4.84 20.34 5.16
N SER A 73 5.29 21.05 4.12
CA SER A 73 6.55 20.74 3.44
C SER A 73 7.67 20.69 4.47
N THR A 74 8.30 19.52 4.60
CA THR A 74 9.31 19.23 5.62
C THR A 74 10.52 18.61 4.93
N LEU A 75 11.69 19.24 5.09
CA LEU A 75 12.93 18.71 4.52
C LEU A 75 13.31 17.37 5.15
N LEU A 76 13.83 16.45 4.35
CA LEU A 76 14.38 15.18 4.84
C LEU A 76 15.49 15.40 5.87
N SER A 77 16.32 16.44 5.71
CA SER A 77 17.34 16.83 6.69
C SER A 77 16.77 17.33 8.02
N GLY A 78 15.52 17.80 8.03
CA GLY A 78 14.79 18.11 9.25
C GLY A 78 14.33 16.83 9.96
N LEU A 79 13.84 15.85 9.18
CA LEU A 79 13.34 14.56 9.66
C LEU A 79 14.45 13.60 10.10
N PHE A 80 15.61 13.59 9.44
CA PHE A 80 16.69 12.66 9.75
C PHE A 80 17.94 13.43 10.16
N ARG A 81 18.27 13.40 11.45
CA ARG A 81 19.50 14.03 12.00
C ARG A 81 20.74 13.19 11.78
N ASP A 82 20.58 11.87 11.76
CA ASP A 82 21.65 10.93 11.50
C ASP A 82 21.96 10.89 10.00
N GLU A 83 23.24 11.01 9.64
CA GLU A 83 23.66 11.12 8.24
C GLU A 83 23.41 9.84 7.45
N VAL A 84 23.53 8.68 8.09
CA VAL A 84 23.29 7.37 7.46
C VAL A 84 21.80 7.21 7.14
N ALA A 85 20.93 7.56 8.09
CA ALA A 85 19.49 7.59 7.90
C ALA A 85 19.09 8.60 6.81
N LEU A 86 19.66 9.80 6.83
CA LEU A 86 19.42 10.82 5.82
C LEU A 86 19.85 10.35 4.43
N GLY A 87 21.02 9.73 4.29
CA GLY A 87 21.50 9.18 3.02
C GLY A 87 20.60 8.06 2.48
N THR A 88 20.04 7.23 3.36
CA THR A 88 19.08 6.19 2.98
C THR A 88 17.75 6.79 2.54
N ALA A 89 17.21 7.75 3.29
CA ALA A 89 15.99 8.47 2.94
C ALA A 89 16.11 9.23 1.61
N ARG A 90 17.27 9.85 1.33
CA ARG A 90 17.53 10.52 0.04
C ARG A 90 17.52 9.55 -1.14
N ARG A 91 18.21 8.42 -1.02
CA ARG A 91 18.19 7.37 -2.06
C ARG A 91 16.78 6.83 -2.32
N ALA A 92 15.99 6.66 -1.26
CA ALA A 92 14.57 6.30 -1.37
C ALA A 92 13.74 7.37 -2.08
N ALA A 93 13.88 8.63 -1.70
CA ALA A 93 13.19 9.73 -2.36
C ALA A 93 13.56 9.85 -3.86
N GLU A 94 14.84 9.67 -4.21
CA GLU A 94 15.32 9.68 -5.60
C GLU A 94 14.68 8.57 -6.44
N ARG A 95 14.61 7.34 -5.90
CA ARG A 95 13.91 6.24 -6.58
C ARG A 95 12.41 6.47 -6.71
N ILE A 96 11.75 6.94 -5.66
CA ILE A 96 10.31 7.26 -5.69
C ILE A 96 10.04 8.31 -6.76
N THR A 97 10.88 9.35 -6.82
CA THR A 97 10.78 10.39 -7.85
C THR A 97 11.00 9.84 -9.26
N THR A 98 12.02 8.99 -9.42
CA THR A 98 12.30 8.32 -10.70
C THR A 98 11.11 7.45 -11.14
N LYS A 99 10.53 6.68 -10.22
CA LYS A 99 9.37 5.84 -10.50
C LYS A 99 8.12 6.67 -10.81
N ASN A 100 7.92 7.81 -10.15
CA ASN A 100 6.83 8.72 -10.48
C ASN A 100 6.94 9.24 -11.91
N VAL A 101 8.15 9.63 -12.34
CA VAL A 101 8.40 10.05 -13.72
C VAL A 101 8.11 8.91 -14.70
N GLU A 102 8.56 7.69 -14.40
CA GLU A 102 8.28 6.50 -15.21
C GLU A 102 6.77 6.24 -15.33
N LEU A 103 6.03 6.25 -14.22
CA LEU A 103 4.58 6.01 -14.19
C LEU A 103 3.80 7.09 -14.95
N ARG A 104 4.19 8.36 -14.80
CA ARG A 104 3.56 9.46 -15.50
C ARG A 104 3.77 9.34 -17.01
N THR A 105 5.00 9.03 -17.43
CA THR A 105 5.34 8.96 -18.86
C THR A 105 4.80 7.70 -19.54
N ALA A 106 4.93 6.53 -18.91
CA ALA A 106 4.55 5.25 -19.51
C ALA A 106 3.05 4.94 -19.37
N ARG A 107 2.39 5.49 -18.33
CA ARG A 107 1.03 5.09 -17.95
C ARG A 107 0.08 6.26 -17.69
N GLY A 108 0.54 7.50 -17.77
CA GLY A 108 -0.29 8.68 -17.47
C GLY A 108 -0.71 8.79 -16.00
N ILE A 109 -0.02 8.08 -15.09
CA ILE A 109 -0.36 8.04 -13.67
C ILE A 109 0.50 9.05 -12.91
N ASP A 110 -0.14 10.02 -12.25
CA ASP A 110 0.51 10.95 -11.31
C ASP A 110 0.39 10.41 -9.89
N ALA A 111 1.45 9.74 -9.41
CA ALA A 111 1.43 8.96 -8.17
C ALA A 111 1.97 9.74 -6.96
N VAL A 112 2.74 10.80 -7.18
CA VAL A 112 3.40 11.57 -6.12
C VAL A 112 2.97 13.03 -6.18
N ARG A 113 2.41 13.52 -5.07
CA ARG A 113 2.12 14.93 -4.84
C ARG A 113 3.20 15.48 -3.90
N LEU A 114 4.07 16.36 -4.40
CA LEU A 114 5.10 17.04 -3.62
C LEU A 114 4.66 18.45 -3.22
#